data_AF-B4MQS1-F1
#
_entry.id   AF-B4MQS1-F1
#
_cell.length_a   1.000
_cell.length_b   1.000
_cell.length_c   1.000
_cell.angle_alpha   90.00
_cell.angle_beta   90.00
_cell.angle_gamma   90.00
#
_symmetry.space_group_name_H-M   'P 1'
#
loop_
_entity.id
_entity.type
_entity.pdbx_description
1 polymer ?
#
loop_
_entity_poly.entity_id
_entity_poly.type
_entity_poly.pdbx_seq_one_letter_code
_entity_poly.pdbx_strand_id
1 'polypeptide(L)'
;MFLLNKNRTYLLVLHIIFLIILLTSKVNADEKNINKLLNNQVIVSRQIMCILEKSPCDQLGRQLKAALPEVITRKCRNCSPQQAQKAQKLTTFLQTRYPDVWAMLIRKYENA
;
A
#
# COMPACT_ATOMS: atom_id res chain seq x y z
N MET A 1 22.97 -12.31 44.41
CA MET A 1 22.08 -13.06 43.48
C MET A 1 21.48 -12.13 42.40
N PHE A 2 22.28 -11.32 41.70
CA PHE A 2 21.80 -10.36 40.67
C PHE A 2 22.56 -10.44 39.33
N LEU A 3 23.63 -11.23 39.25
CA LEU A 3 24.52 -11.28 38.07
C LEU A 3 24.19 -12.41 37.08
N LEU A 4 23.49 -13.46 37.51
CA LEU A 4 23.04 -14.57 36.63
C LEU A 4 21.83 -14.20 35.77
N ASN A 5 21.03 -13.21 36.20
CA ASN A 5 19.82 -12.78 35.48
C ASN A 5 20.16 -11.86 34.31
N LYS A 6 21.14 -10.95 34.49
CA LYS A 6 21.52 -9.94 33.49
C LYS A 6 22.01 -10.56 32.17
N ASN A 7 22.83 -11.61 32.21
CA ASN A 7 23.27 -12.33 31.02
C ASN A 7 22.11 -13.05 30.30
N ARG A 8 21.14 -13.58 31.06
CA ARG A 8 19.94 -14.22 30.51
C ARG A 8 19.00 -13.19 29.88
N THR A 9 18.90 -11.99 30.46
CA THR A 9 18.15 -10.86 29.88
C THR A 9 18.81 -10.36 28.60
N TYR A 10 20.15 -10.20 28.58
CA TYR A 10 20.89 -9.82 27.36
C TYR A 10 20.68 -10.83 26.24
N LEU A 11 20.73 -12.13 26.54
CA LEU A 11 20.50 -13.19 25.54
C LEU A 11 19.09 -13.12 24.93
N LEU A 12 18.06 -12.89 25.76
CA LEU A 12 16.68 -12.74 25.30
C LEU A 12 16.49 -11.49 24.42
N VAL A 13 17.09 -10.36 24.82
CA VAL A 13 17.04 -9.12 24.03
C VAL A 13 17.74 -9.30 22.68
N LEU A 14 18.89 -9.97 22.65
CA LEU A 14 19.63 -10.24 21.41
C LEU A 14 18.83 -11.15 20.46
N HIS A 15 18.15 -12.14 21.01
CA HIS A 15 17.29 -13.06 20.25
C HIS A 15 16.05 -12.38 19.68
N ILE A 16 15.43 -11.47 20.45
CA ILE A 16 14.31 -10.63 20.01
C ILE A 16 14.77 -9.70 18.90
N ILE A 17 15.93 -9.05 19.05
CA ILE A 17 16.51 -8.18 18.02
C ILE A 17 16.81 -8.98 16.74
N PHE A 18 17.38 -10.18 16.85
CA PHE A 18 17.65 -11.06 15.72
C PHE A 18 16.35 -11.51 15.01
N LEU A 19 15.30 -11.85 15.77
CA LEU A 19 13.97 -12.15 15.23
C LEU A 19 13.35 -10.95 14.49
N ILE A 20 13.50 -9.74 15.05
CA ILE A 20 13.05 -8.51 14.40
C ILE A 20 13.81 -8.28 13.09
N ILE A 21 15.15 -8.48 13.07
CA ILE A 21 15.99 -8.32 11.87
C ILE A 21 15.63 -9.35 10.78
N LEU A 22 15.28 -10.59 11.15
CA LEU A 22 14.79 -11.60 10.22
C LEU A 22 13.41 -11.24 9.62
N LEU A 23 12.56 -10.54 10.37
CA LEU A 23 11.27 -10.05 9.88
C LEU A 23 11.43 -8.87 8.90
N THR A 24 12.45 -8.02 9.04
CA THR A 24 12.64 -6.85 8.18
C THR A 24 13.27 -7.14 6.82
N SER A 25 13.87 -8.31 6.62
CA SER A 25 14.64 -8.64 5.40
C SER A 25 13.78 -9.04 4.17
N LYS A 26 12.45 -9.00 4.26
CA LYS A 26 11.51 -9.31 3.15
C LYS A 26 10.92 -8.08 2.46
N VAL A 27 11.70 -7.04 2.19
CA VAL A 27 11.22 -5.84 1.48
C VAL A 27 12.04 -5.62 0.21
N ASN A 28 11.73 -6.31 -0.88
CA ASN A 28 11.99 -5.84 -2.25
C ASN A 28 11.28 -6.68 -3.35
N ALA A 29 10.00 -7.02 -3.15
CA ALA A 29 9.21 -7.80 -4.11
C ALA A 29 8.11 -7.01 -4.84
N ASP A 30 8.12 -5.67 -4.78
CA ASP A 30 6.87 -4.91 -4.99
C ASP A 30 6.67 -4.29 -6.38
N GLU A 31 7.72 -3.86 -7.09
CA GLU A 31 7.55 -3.19 -8.39
C GLU A 31 7.15 -4.14 -9.53
N LYS A 32 7.70 -5.36 -9.56
CA LYS A 32 7.31 -6.35 -10.58
C LYS A 32 5.83 -6.73 -10.44
N ASN A 33 5.31 -6.69 -9.22
CA ASN A 33 3.91 -6.98 -8.93
C ASN A 33 2.96 -5.89 -9.44
N ILE A 34 3.29 -4.60 -9.30
CA ILE A 34 2.36 -3.54 -9.76
C ILE A 34 2.19 -3.53 -11.28
N ASN A 35 3.26 -3.74 -12.05
CA ASN A 35 3.19 -3.84 -13.50
C ASN A 35 2.34 -5.04 -13.96
N LYS A 36 2.48 -6.18 -13.29
CA LYS A 36 1.67 -7.37 -13.57
C LYS A 36 0.18 -7.12 -13.34
N LEU A 37 -0.17 -6.37 -12.30
CA LEU A 37 -1.56 -5.98 -12.02
C LEU A 37 -2.12 -5.04 -13.08
N LEU A 38 -1.36 -4.01 -13.48
CA LEU A 38 -1.81 -3.01 -14.46
C LEU A 38 -2.01 -3.58 -15.86
N ASN A 39 -1.27 -4.64 -16.22
CA ASN A 39 -1.43 -5.34 -17.49
C ASN A 39 -2.60 -6.34 -17.51
N ASN A 40 -3.24 -6.61 -16.37
CA ASN A 40 -4.38 -7.51 -16.28
C ASN A 40 -5.70 -6.72 -16.25
N GLN A 41 -6.36 -6.62 -17.40
CA GLN A 41 -7.61 -5.85 -17.55
C GLN A 41 -8.74 -6.35 -16.65
N VAL A 42 -8.82 -7.66 -16.38
CA VAL A 42 -9.84 -8.24 -15.49
C VAL A 42 -9.64 -7.75 -14.06
N ILE A 43 -8.39 -7.75 -13.59
CA ILE A 43 -8.05 -7.23 -12.26
C ILE A 43 -8.33 -5.73 -12.22
N VAL A 44 -7.83 -4.96 -13.18
CA VAL A 44 -8.03 -3.50 -13.24
C VAL A 44 -9.51 -3.14 -13.20
N SER A 45 -10.33 -3.77 -14.05
CA SER A 45 -11.78 -3.52 -14.09
C SER A 45 -12.45 -3.83 -12.75
N ARG A 46 -12.13 -4.97 -12.13
CA ARG A 46 -12.65 -5.33 -10.80
C ARG A 46 -12.27 -4.30 -9.74
N GLN A 47 -11.02 -3.85 -9.72
CA GLN A 47 -10.56 -2.87 -8.74
C GLN A 47 -11.22 -1.51 -8.95
N ILE A 48 -11.38 -1.07 -10.21
CA ILE A 48 -12.11 0.16 -10.56
C ILE A 48 -13.56 0.09 -10.07
N MET A 49 -14.27 -1.01 -10.33
CA MET A 49 -15.65 -1.18 -9.87
C MET A 49 -15.75 -1.14 -8.34
N CYS A 50 -14.79 -1.74 -7.63
CA CYS A 50 -14.71 -1.68 -6.18
C CYS A 50 -14.50 -0.24 -5.65
N ILE A 51 -13.51 0.50 -6.15
CA ILE A 51 -13.20 1.85 -5.65
C ILE A 51 -14.30 2.86 -5.99
N LEU A 52 -15.06 2.60 -7.07
CA LEU A 52 -16.27 3.34 -7.41
C LEU A 52 -17.52 2.86 -6.65
N GLU A 53 -17.39 1.89 -5.75
CA GLU A 53 -18.51 1.30 -4.97
C GLU A 53 -19.60 0.65 -5.82
N LYS A 54 -19.25 0.20 -7.03
CA LYS A 54 -20.15 -0.54 -7.93
C LYS A 54 -20.09 -2.06 -7.73
N SER A 55 -19.11 -2.55 -6.97
CA SER A 55 -18.99 -3.96 -6.59
C SER A 55 -18.32 -4.11 -5.23
N PRO A 56 -18.47 -5.26 -4.55
CA PRO A 56 -17.70 -5.57 -3.35
C PRO A 56 -16.19 -5.53 -3.63
N CYS A 57 -15.43 -5.09 -2.64
CA CYS A 57 -13.98 -5.03 -2.69
C CYS A 57 -13.34 -6.31 -2.15
N ASP A 58 -12.36 -6.84 -2.86
CA ASP A 58 -11.42 -7.84 -2.31
C ASP A 58 -10.38 -7.17 -1.40
N GLN A 59 -9.41 -7.93 -0.90
CA GLN A 59 -8.37 -7.40 -0.01
C GLN A 59 -7.57 -6.26 -0.66
N LEU A 60 -7.21 -6.41 -1.94
CA LEU A 60 -6.46 -5.40 -2.67
C LEU A 60 -7.31 -4.15 -2.88
N GLY A 61 -8.56 -4.32 -3.30
CA GLY A 61 -9.49 -3.22 -3.52
C GLY A 61 -9.75 -2.40 -2.27
N ARG A 62 -9.86 -3.05 -1.10
CA ARG A 62 -9.99 -2.34 0.19
C ARG A 62 -8.76 -1.51 0.52
N GLN A 63 -7.56 -2.03 0.26
CA GLN A 63 -6.30 -1.29 0.46
C GLN A 63 -6.22 -0.08 -0.48
N LEU A 64 -6.54 -0.27 -1.76
CA LEU A 64 -6.58 0.82 -2.74
C LEU A 64 -7.59 1.90 -2.32
N LYS A 65 -8.81 1.50 -1.96
CA LYS A 65 -9.87 2.40 -1.53
C LYS A 65 -9.48 3.21 -0.29
N ALA A 66 -8.86 2.57 0.70
CA ALA A 66 -8.41 3.22 1.92
C ALA A 66 -7.27 4.22 1.69
N ALA A 67 -6.47 4.03 0.63
CA ALA A 67 -5.37 4.93 0.29
C ALA A 67 -5.84 6.20 -0.46
N LEU A 68 -7.03 6.20 -1.06
CA LEU A 68 -7.50 7.31 -1.91
C LEU A 68 -7.53 8.66 -1.20
N PRO A 69 -8.04 8.82 0.04
CA PRO A 69 -8.01 10.12 0.72
C PRO A 69 -6.59 10.63 0.98
N GLU A 70 -5.65 9.74 1.29
CA GLU A 70 -4.25 10.11 1.51
C GLU A 70 -3.58 10.58 0.21
N VAL A 71 -3.82 9.87 -0.90
CA VAL A 71 -3.20 10.17 -2.19
C VAL A 71 -3.83 11.40 -2.86
N ILE A 72 -5.16 11.51 -2.86
CA ILE A 72 -5.89 12.58 -3.55
C ILE A 72 -5.92 13.86 -2.70
N THR A 73 -6.54 13.78 -1.52
CA THR A 73 -6.82 14.95 -0.69
C THR A 73 -5.54 15.47 -0.02
N ARG A 74 -4.73 14.56 0.53
CA ARG A 74 -3.51 14.92 1.29
C ARG A 74 -2.24 14.91 0.44
N LYS A 75 -2.33 14.63 -0.86
CA LYS A 75 -1.20 14.59 -1.80
C LYS A 75 -0.04 13.74 -1.29
N CYS A 76 -0.36 12.58 -0.71
CA CYS A 76 0.61 11.62 -0.15
C CYS A 76 1.48 12.16 0.99
N ARG A 77 0.97 13.10 1.82
CA ARG A 77 1.70 13.71 2.94
C ARG A 77 2.35 12.71 3.90
N ASN A 78 1.72 11.57 4.14
CA ASN A 78 2.17 10.51 5.03
C ASN A 78 2.62 9.23 4.29
N CYS A 79 2.73 9.26 2.96
CA CYS A 79 3.19 8.11 2.20
C CYS A 79 4.68 7.84 2.45
N SER A 80 5.07 6.58 2.58
CA SER A 80 6.47 6.18 2.45
C SER A 80 6.96 6.43 1.00
N PRO A 81 8.28 6.52 0.75
CA PRO A 81 8.79 6.70 -0.61
C PRO A 81 8.27 5.66 -1.61
N GLN A 82 8.17 4.40 -1.18
CA GLN A 82 7.63 3.32 -2.00
C GLN A 82 6.12 3.46 -2.25
N GLN A 83 5.35 3.90 -1.25
CA GLN A 83 3.92 4.16 -1.42
C GLN A 83 3.68 5.33 -2.38
N ALA A 84 4.45 6.41 -2.25
CA ALA A 84 4.35 7.58 -3.12
C ALA A 84 4.64 7.21 -4.59
N GLN A 85 5.69 6.42 -4.85
CA GLN A 85 6.00 5.92 -6.19
C GLN A 85 4.88 5.06 -6.77
N LYS A 86 4.33 4.12 -5.99
CA LYS A 86 3.18 3.30 -6.42
C LYS A 86 1.94 4.16 -6.69
N ALA A 87 1.65 5.11 -5.81
CA ALA A 87 0.52 6.03 -5.93
C ALA A 87 0.65 6.89 -7.20
N GLN A 88 1.82 7.45 -7.46
CA GLN A 88 2.10 8.21 -8.68
C GLN A 88 1.85 7.35 -9.93
N LYS A 89 2.39 6.12 -9.95
CA LYS A 89 2.22 5.20 -11.08
C LYS A 89 0.76 4.83 -11.35
N LEU A 90 -0.01 4.51 -10.30
CA LEU A 90 -1.44 4.22 -10.42
C LEU A 90 -2.24 5.45 -10.86
N THR A 91 -1.88 6.63 -10.34
CA THR A 91 -2.51 7.90 -10.72
C THR A 91 -2.28 8.20 -12.20
N THR A 92 -1.03 8.16 -12.68
CA THR A 92 -0.70 8.34 -14.09
C THR A 92 -1.42 7.32 -14.97
N PHE A 93 -1.51 6.06 -14.53
CA PHE A 93 -2.22 5.02 -15.24
C PHE A 93 -3.72 5.33 -15.38
N LEU A 94 -4.39 5.73 -14.29
CA LEU A 94 -5.80 6.11 -14.32
C LEU A 94 -6.03 7.35 -15.18
N GLN A 95 -5.21 8.40 -15.03
CA GLN A 95 -5.32 9.62 -15.84
C GLN A 95 -5.17 9.34 -17.34
N THR A 96 -4.24 8.47 -17.71
CA THR A 96 -3.95 8.18 -19.12
C THR A 96 -4.94 7.20 -19.74
N ARG A 97 -5.36 6.17 -18.99
CA ARG A 97 -6.12 5.03 -19.53
C ARG A 97 -7.60 5.04 -19.15
N TYR A 98 -7.96 5.71 -18.06
CA TYR A 98 -9.31 5.77 -17.49
C TYR A 98 -9.64 7.18 -16.96
N PRO A 99 -9.54 8.23 -17.80
CA PRO A 99 -9.68 9.63 -17.36
C PRO A 99 -11.03 9.90 -16.68
N ASP A 100 -12.12 9.28 -17.14
CA ASP A 100 -13.45 9.42 -16.54
C ASP A 100 -13.50 8.84 -15.13
N VAL A 101 -12.84 7.70 -14.91
CA VAL A 101 -12.70 7.08 -13.58
C VAL A 101 -11.91 8.01 -12.66
N TRP A 102 -10.81 8.55 -13.15
CA TRP A 102 -10.02 9.52 -12.39
C TRP A 102 -10.86 10.75 -11.99
N ALA A 103 -11.62 11.31 -12.92
CA ALA A 103 -12.50 12.45 -12.65
C ALA A 103 -13.59 12.11 -11.61
N MET A 104 -14.18 10.92 -11.66
CA MET A 104 -15.13 10.45 -10.63
C MET A 104 -14.50 10.35 -9.25
N LEU A 105 -13.28 9.79 -9.16
CA LEU A 105 -12.56 9.68 -7.89
C LEU A 105 -12.22 11.06 -7.31
N ILE A 106 -11.74 11.96 -8.15
CA ILE A 106 -11.43 13.34 -7.76
C ILE A 106 -12.67 14.02 -7.19
N ARG A 107 -13.80 13.99 -7.90
CA ARG A 107 -15.06 14.57 -7.43
C ARG A 107 -15.50 13.99 -6.08
N LYS A 108 -15.27 12.69 -5.88
CA LYS A 108 -15.66 11.97 -4.66
C LYS A 108 -14.78 12.30 -3.46
N TYR A 109 -13.46 12.43 -3.64
CA TYR A 109 -12.50 12.50 -2.54
C TYR A 109 -11.88 13.89 -2.30
N GLU A 110 -11.88 14.80 -3.29
CA GLU A 110 -11.39 16.18 -3.07
C GLU A 110 -12.36 17.02 -2.21
N ASN A 111 -13.66 16.69 -2.21
CA ASN A 111 -14.70 17.40 -1.46
C ASN A 111 -15.16 16.64 -0.19
N ALA A 112 -14.47 15.56 0.19
CA ALA A 112 -14.84 14.69 1.30
C ALA A 112 -14.07 14.96 2.59
#